data_AF-A0AAU5NTT9-F1
#
_entry.id   AF-A0AAU5NTT9-F1
#
_cell.length_a   1.000
_cell.length_b   1.000
_cell.length_c   1.000
_cell.angle_alpha   90.00
_cell.angle_beta   90.00
_cell.angle_gamma   90.00
#
_symmetry.space_group_name_H-M   'P 1'
#
loop_
_entity.id
_entity.type
_entity.pdbx_description
1 polymer ?
#
loop_
_entity_poly.entity_id
_entity_poly.type
_entity_poly.pdbx_seq_one_letter_code
_entity_poly.pdbx_strand_id
1 'polypeptide(L)' 'MSEGFVLNGGQYDAYPDADTVPLTEALRIASHIVRTGNRPSDVTWVTDR' A
#
# COMPACT_ATOMS: atom_id res chain seq x y z
N MET A 1 3.56 -6.34 13.02
CA MET A 1 4.46 -6.92 11.99
C MET A 1 3.69 -8.00 11.28
N SER A 2 3.29 -7.77 10.03
CA SER A 2 2.71 -8.83 9.21
C SER A 2 3.78 -9.90 8.90
N GLU A 3 3.42 -11.18 8.99
CA GLU A 3 4.31 -12.31 8.63
C GLU A 3 4.34 -12.56 7.12
N GLY A 4 4.01 -11.56 6.30
CA GLY A 4 3.94 -11.69 4.84
C GLY A 4 2.87 -12.67 4.34
N PHE A 5 2.85 -12.85 3.02
CA PHE A 5 1.90 -13.70 2.29
C PHE A 5 2.62 -14.50 1.21
N VAL A 6 2.21 -15.75 1.02
CA VAL A 6 2.64 -16.56 -0.13
C VAL A 6 1.68 -16.27 -1.29
N LEU A 7 2.21 -15.67 -2.35
CA LEU A 7 1.50 -15.35 -3.57
C LEU A 7 1.34 -16.58 -4.47
N ASN A 8 0.39 -16.49 -5.41
CA ASN A 8 0.18 -17.54 -6.40
C ASN A 8 1.42 -17.66 -7.31
N GLY A 9 2.19 -18.73 -7.12
CA GLY A 9 3.54 -18.90 -7.69
C GLY A 9 4.62 -19.26 -6.66
N GLY A 10 4.27 -19.29 -5.37
CA GLY A 10 5.19 -19.69 -4.29
C GLY A 10 6.13 -18.59 -3.81
N GLN A 11 6.00 -17.37 -4.38
CA GLN A 11 6.71 -16.20 -3.88
C GLN A 11 6.17 -15.82 -2.50
N TYR A 12 7.08 -15.61 -1.55
CA TYR A 12 6.75 -15.03 -0.26
C TYR A 12 7.02 -13.52 -0.33
N ASP A 13 6.03 -12.71 0.00
CA ASP A 13 6.14 -11.26 0.03
C ASP A 13 5.73 -10.72 1.40
N ALA A 14 6.52 -9.82 1.96
CA ALA A 14 6.30 -9.26 3.29
C ALA A 14 6.03 -7.77 3.19
N TYR A 15 5.01 -7.31 3.91
CA TYR A 15 4.64 -5.90 3.97
C TYR A 15 4.80 -5.41 5.41
N PRO A 16 5.95 -4.82 5.78
CA PRO A 16 6.16 -4.28 7.11
C PRO A 16 5.07 -3.27 7.47
N ASP A 17 4.73 -3.17 8.76
CA ASP A 17 3.76 -2.18 9.23
C ASP A 17 4.21 -0.75 8.86
N ALA A 18 5.52 -0.52 8.74
CA ALA A 18 6.11 0.74 8.27
C ALA A 18 5.77 1.09 6.81
N ASP A 19 5.49 0.08 5.98
CA ASP A 19 5.19 0.21 4.55
C ASP A 19 3.70 0.01 4.25
N THR A 20 2.86 -0.15 5.29
CA THR A 20 1.42 -0.32 5.15
C THR A 20 0.67 0.79 5.89
N VAL A 21 -0.60 0.97 5.53
CA VAL A 21 -1.52 1.89 6.21
C VAL A 21 -2.78 1.13 6.63
N PRO A 22 -3.55 1.62 7.62
CA PRO A 22 -4.82 1.02 7.99
C PRO A 22 -5.77 0.89 6.79
N LEU A 23 -6.63 -0.14 6.77
CA LEU A 23 -7.50 -0.41 5.61
C LEU A 23 -8.39 0.78 5.21
N THR A 24 -8.95 1.49 6.19
CA THR A 24 -9.76 2.70 5.94
C THR A 24 -8.96 3.76 5.19
N GLU A 25 -7.69 3.92 5.56
CA GLU A 25 -6.76 4.85 4.92
C GLU A 25 -6.43 4.40 3.49
N ALA A 26 -6.14 3.11 3.31
CA ALA A 26 -5.89 2.53 1.99
C ALA A 26 -7.06 2.76 1.03
N LEU A 27 -8.30 2.55 1.49
CA LEU A 27 -9.50 2.79 0.67
C LEU A 27 -9.69 4.27 0.33
N ARG A 28 -9.40 5.18 1.27
CA ARG A 28 -9.43 6.63 1.01
C ARG A 28 -8.43 7.03 -0.08
N ILE A 29 -7.20 6.53 0.03
CA ILE A 29 -6.12 6.79 -0.93
C ILE A 29 -6.48 6.25 -2.31
N ALA A 30 -6.90 4.98 -2.39
CA ALA A 30 -7.30 4.36 -3.64
C ALA A 30 -8.45 5.13 -4.32
N SER A 31 -9.46 5.54 -3.54
CA SER A 31 -10.58 6.33 -4.05
C SER A 31 -10.14 7.68 -4.62
N HIS A 32 -9.19 8.35 -3.96
CA HIS A 32 -8.64 9.61 -4.46
C HIS A 32 -7.94 9.40 -5.81
N ILE A 33 -7.04 8.41 -5.89
CA ILE A 33 -6.28 8.13 -7.11
C ILE A 33 -7.21 7.80 -8.27
N VAL A 34 -8.20 6.93 -8.06
CA VAL A 34 -9.18 6.55 -9.09
C VAL A 34 -9.96 7.78 -9.59
N ARG A 35 -10.33 8.69 -8.68
CA ARG A 35 -11.13 9.87 -9.03
C ARG A 35 -10.33 10.98 -9.71
N THR A 36 -9.10 11.22 -9.28
CA THR A 36 -8.32 12.40 -9.68
C THR A 36 -7.17 12.06 -10.63
N GLY A 37 -6.81 10.78 -10.75
CA GLY A 37 -5.60 10.33 -11.45
C GLY A 37 -4.30 10.69 -10.73
N ASN A 38 -4.37 11.33 -9.57
CA ASN A 38 -3.21 11.89 -8.88
C ASN A 38 -3.00 11.25 -7.51
N ARG A 39 -1.77 11.33 -7.01
CA ARG A 39 -1.42 10.91 -5.64
C ARG A 39 -1.91 11.97 -4.64
N PRO A 40 -2.54 11.58 -3.52
CA PRO A 40 -2.84 12.50 -2.42
C PRO A 40 -1.54 13.08 -1.85
N SER A 41 -1.55 14.38 -1.53
CA SER A 41 -0.40 15.12 -0.99
C SER A 41 -0.20 14.92 0.51
N ASP A 42 -1.23 14.44 1.22
CA ASP A 42 -1.26 14.17 2.65
C ASP A 42 -0.73 12.78 3.02
N VAL A 43 -0.18 12.05 2.04
CA VAL A 43 0.37 10.72 2.20
C VAL A 43 1.83 10.73 1.77
N THR A 44 2.69 10.13 2.60
CA THR A 44 4.11 9.96 2.25
C THR A 44 4.25 8.83 1.23
N TRP A 45 4.75 9.16 0.04
CA TRP A 45 5.03 8.20 -1.00
C TRP A 45 6.52 7.88 -1.01
N VAL A 46 6.88 6.63 -0.79
CA VAL A 46 8.25 6.14 -0.95
C VAL A 46 8.35 5.45 -2.32
N THR A 47 9.40 5.77 -3.07
CA THR A 47 9.73 5.04 -4.29
C THR A 47 10.89 4.14 -3.94
N ASP A 48 10.66 2.82 -3.94
CA ASP A 48 11.75 1.86 -3.86
C ASP A 48 12.50 1.86 -5.19
N ARG A 49 13.84 1.91 -5.14
CA ARG A 49 14.71 2.10 -6.31
C ARG A 49 15.60 0.91 -6.54
#